data_AF-A0A349BTS2-F1
#
_entry.id   AF-A0A349BTS2-F1
#
_cell.length_a   1.000
_cell.length_b   1.000
_cell.length_c   1.000
_cell.angle_alpha   90.00
_cell.angle_beta   90.00
_cell.angle_gamma   90.00
#
_symmetry.space_group_name_H-M   'P 1'
#
loop_
_entity.id
_entity.type
_entity.pdbx_description
1 polymer ?
#
loop_
_entity_poly.entity_id
_entity_poly.type
_entity_poly.pdbx_seq_one_letter_code
_entity_poly.pdbx_strand_id
1 'polypeptide(L)'
;MKFKSGIHFTKHVPKTLTPFERLFEIFKELITHTSGDFDEAIEWLRELDEEYQLTDENYTVDDFIEDLKQKAYIQPKSGKGGDGKGEGFALTPKTEKLLREHALKQIFGNLKKTSSGDHKTKSTGSGQENTGEFKAYQFGDPLEKIAITESIKNAQIRNAMGDFNL
;
A
#
# COMPACT_ATOMS: atom_id res chain seq x y z
N MET A 1 20.36 26.16 37.75
CA MET A 1 21.01 26.30 36.42
C MET A 1 20.35 25.32 35.45
N LYS A 2 19.74 25.79 34.36
CA LYS A 2 19.17 24.93 33.30
C LYS A 2 20.22 24.78 32.20
N PHE A 3 20.74 23.56 32.00
CA PHE A 3 21.62 23.26 30.89
C PHE A 3 20.82 23.28 29.58
N LYS A 4 21.27 24.05 28.59
CA LYS A 4 20.69 24.02 27.24
C LYS A 4 21.09 22.69 26.59
N SER A 5 20.11 21.88 26.21
CA SER A 5 20.36 20.63 25.48
C SER A 5 20.78 20.96 24.05
N GLY A 6 21.97 20.50 23.65
CA GLY A 6 22.51 20.62 22.29
C GLY A 6 22.33 19.33 21.49
N ILE A 7 22.53 19.41 20.18
CA ILE A 7 22.50 18.23 19.31
C ILE A 7 23.83 17.49 19.47
N HIS A 8 23.79 16.23 19.89
CA HIS A 8 24.97 15.36 20.00
C HIS A 8 25.00 14.38 18.84
N PHE A 9 26.02 14.48 17.99
CA PHE A 9 26.27 13.49 16.94
C PHE A 9 27.04 12.33 17.54
N THR A 10 26.47 11.12 17.49
CA THR A 10 27.14 9.88 17.84
C THR A 10 27.64 9.18 16.58
N LYS A 11 28.66 8.32 16.72
CA LYS A 11 29.07 7.45 15.62
C LYS A 11 27.92 6.51 15.26
N HIS A 12 27.69 6.33 13.96
CA HIS A 12 26.70 5.37 13.47
C HIS A 12 27.01 3.98 14.04
N VAL A 13 26.08 3.42 14.80
CA VAL A 13 26.15 2.02 15.24
C VAL A 13 25.42 1.19 14.19
N PRO A 14 26.11 0.34 13.41
CA PRO A 14 25.46 -0.49 12.42
C PRO A 14 24.42 -1.39 13.10
N LYS A 15 23.24 -1.53 12.48
CA LYS A 15 22.25 -2.49 12.97
C LYS A 15 22.80 -3.90 12.78
N THR A 16 22.83 -4.68 13.85
CA THR A 16 23.08 -6.12 13.77
C THR A 16 21.86 -6.78 13.16
N LEU A 17 21.88 -7.00 11.85
CA LEU A 17 20.81 -7.71 11.13
C LEU A 17 21.03 -9.21 11.25
N THR A 18 19.93 -9.94 11.39
CA THR A 18 19.94 -11.40 11.23
C THR A 18 20.22 -11.79 9.77
N PRO A 19 20.72 -13.01 9.49
CA PRO A 19 20.92 -13.50 8.12
C PRO A 19 19.65 -13.36 7.26
N PHE A 20 18.49 -13.72 7.83
CA PHE A 20 17.18 -13.54 7.19
C PHE A 20 16.92 -12.07 6.84
N GLU A 21 17.07 -11.13 7.78
CA GLU A 21 16.79 -9.71 7.52
C GLU A 21 17.71 -9.14 6.44
N ARG A 22 18.99 -9.55 6.43
CA ARG A 22 19.94 -9.14 5.40
C ARG A 22 19.48 -9.60 4.01
N LEU A 23 19.18 -10.88 3.84
CA LEU A 23 18.69 -11.41 2.55
C LEU A 23 17.32 -10.84 2.19
N PHE A 24 16.45 -10.60 3.17
CA PHE A 24 15.13 -10.04 2.93
C PHE A 24 15.18 -8.61 2.40
N GLU A 25 16.12 -7.78 2.87
CA GLU A 25 16.34 -6.44 2.30
C GLU A 25 16.76 -6.52 0.83
N ILE A 26 17.68 -7.42 0.48
CA ILE A 26 18.12 -7.63 -0.91
C ILE A 26 16.98 -8.17 -1.76
N PHE A 27 16.27 -9.18 -1.26
CA PHE A 27 15.11 -9.78 -1.93
C PHE A 27 14.03 -8.76 -2.27
N LYS A 28 13.73 -7.78 -1.39
CA LYS A 28 12.76 -6.71 -1.68
C LYS A 28 13.17 -5.83 -2.87
N GLU A 29 14.46 -5.58 -3.05
CA GLU A 29 14.94 -4.84 -4.23
C GLU A 29 14.79 -5.73 -5.48
N LEU A 30 15.27 -6.97 -5.41
CA LEU A 30 15.20 -7.92 -6.53
C LEU A 30 13.76 -8.14 -7.00
N ILE A 31 12.84 -8.44 -6.09
CA ILE A 31 11.43 -8.71 -6.42
C ILE A 31 10.72 -7.47 -7.00
N THR A 32 11.18 -6.25 -6.66
CA THR A 32 10.68 -5.02 -7.28
C THR A 32 11.18 -4.91 -8.72
N HIS A 33 12.44 -5.26 -8.96
CA HIS A 33 13.06 -5.22 -10.28
C HIS A 33 12.59 -6.34 -11.23
N THR A 34 12.23 -7.51 -10.70
CA THR A 34 11.62 -8.62 -11.46
C THR A 34 10.10 -8.50 -11.56
N SER A 35 9.53 -7.33 -11.21
CA SER A 35 8.08 -7.07 -11.31
C SER A 35 7.20 -8.07 -10.55
N GLY A 36 7.69 -8.62 -9.44
CA GLY A 36 6.97 -9.60 -8.63
C GLY A 36 7.14 -11.06 -9.05
N ASP A 37 7.98 -11.36 -10.04
CA ASP A 37 8.36 -12.74 -10.34
C ASP A 37 9.30 -13.29 -9.25
N PHE A 38 8.75 -14.19 -8.43
CA PHE A 38 9.47 -14.79 -7.32
C PHE A 38 10.60 -15.72 -7.79
N ASP A 39 10.34 -16.52 -8.82
CA ASP A 39 11.28 -17.55 -9.24
C ASP A 39 12.53 -16.87 -9.85
N GLU A 40 12.31 -15.85 -10.68
CA GLU A 40 13.39 -15.00 -11.22
C GLU A 40 14.15 -14.24 -10.11
N ALA A 41 13.45 -13.68 -9.12
CA ALA A 41 14.11 -12.96 -8.03
C ALA A 41 15.03 -13.86 -7.18
N ILE A 42 14.64 -15.13 -6.98
CA ILE A 42 15.47 -16.10 -6.26
C ILE A 42 16.67 -16.54 -7.10
N GLU A 43 16.52 -16.68 -8.41
CA GLU A 43 17.63 -16.97 -9.32
C GLU A 43 18.72 -15.89 -9.22
N TRP A 44 18.33 -14.62 -9.34
CA TRP A 44 19.26 -13.50 -9.15
C TRP A 44 19.85 -13.45 -7.74
N LEU A 45 19.08 -13.81 -6.70
CA LEU A 45 19.59 -13.84 -5.33
C LEU A 45 20.68 -14.90 -5.16
N ARG A 46 20.58 -16.05 -5.84
CA ARG A 46 21.62 -17.09 -5.82
C ARG A 46 22.86 -16.65 -6.56
N GLU A 47 22.73 -16.01 -7.73
CA GLU A 47 23.88 -15.48 -8.45
C GLU A 47 24.64 -14.43 -7.63
N LEU A 48 23.92 -13.56 -6.92
CA LEU A 48 24.52 -12.62 -5.97
C LEU A 48 25.18 -13.32 -4.77
N ASP A 49 24.60 -14.42 -4.29
CA ASP A 49 25.17 -15.18 -3.20
C ASP A 49 26.50 -15.87 -3.60
N GLU A 50 26.60 -16.38 -4.83
CA GLU A 50 27.84 -16.94 -5.37
C GLU A 50 28.95 -15.90 -5.48
N GLU A 51 28.63 -14.70 -5.97
CA GLU A 51 29.63 -13.62 -6.18
C GLU A 51 30.04 -12.94 -4.86
N TYR A 52 29.07 -12.68 -3.97
CA TYR A 52 29.30 -11.85 -2.78
C TYR A 52 29.27 -12.61 -1.46
N GLN A 53 29.05 -13.93 -1.47
CA GLN A 53 28.99 -14.78 -0.29
C GLN A 53 28.02 -14.21 0.77
N LEU A 54 26.77 -14.01 0.35
CA LEU A 54 25.71 -13.43 1.18
C LEU A 54 25.19 -14.41 2.24
N THR A 55 25.54 -15.68 2.14
CA THR A 55 25.21 -16.78 3.05
C THR A 55 26.46 -17.34 3.75
N ASP A 56 26.24 -18.23 4.71
CA ASP A 56 27.30 -18.99 5.36
C ASP A 56 26.88 -20.46 5.54
N GLU A 57 27.78 -21.29 6.07
CA GLU A 57 27.53 -22.74 6.28
C GLU A 57 26.29 -23.04 7.15
N ASN A 58 25.84 -22.09 7.96
CA ASN A 58 24.69 -22.24 8.86
C ASN A 58 23.39 -21.67 8.29
N TYR A 59 23.45 -20.87 7.22
CA TYR A 59 22.26 -20.22 6.69
C TYR A 59 22.39 -19.94 5.19
N THR A 60 21.68 -20.72 4.39
CA THR A 60 21.71 -20.70 2.92
C THR A 60 20.50 -19.98 2.31
N VAL A 61 20.51 -19.78 0.98
CA VAL A 61 19.34 -19.25 0.26
C VAL A 61 18.12 -20.18 0.39
N ASP A 62 18.35 -21.49 0.52
CA ASP A 62 17.26 -22.46 0.73
C ASP A 62 16.61 -22.31 2.11
N ASP A 63 17.41 -22.05 3.15
CA ASP A 63 16.90 -21.74 4.49
C ASP A 63 16.08 -20.44 4.48
N PHE A 64 16.53 -19.45 3.70
CA PHE A 64 15.78 -18.21 3.49
C PHE A 64 14.42 -18.44 2.83
N ILE A 65 14.35 -19.30 1.81
CA ILE A 65 13.08 -19.64 1.14
C ILE A 65 12.14 -20.36 2.11
N GLU A 66 12.64 -21.29 2.92
CA GLU A 66 11.83 -21.96 3.93
C GLU A 66 11.35 -20.98 5.01
N ASP A 67 12.19 -20.04 5.44
CA ASP A 67 11.79 -18.95 6.34
C ASP A 67 10.69 -18.06 5.73
N LEU A 68 10.79 -17.72 4.44
CA LEU A 68 9.75 -16.95 3.74
C LEU A 68 8.41 -17.69 3.78
N LYS A 69 8.43 -19.01 3.59
CA LYS A 69 7.25 -19.87 3.64
C LYS A 69 6.69 -19.96 5.06
N GLN A 70 7.54 -20.23 6.07
CA GLN A 70 7.14 -20.29 7.48
C GLN A 70 6.53 -18.97 7.98
N LYS A 71 7.08 -17.84 7.53
CA LYS A 71 6.57 -16.49 7.86
C LYS A 71 5.40 -16.04 6.98
N ALA A 72 4.89 -16.93 6.11
CA ALA A 72 3.79 -16.70 5.19
C ALA A 72 3.98 -15.52 4.24
N TYR A 73 5.23 -15.28 3.80
CA TYR A 73 5.53 -14.33 2.73
C TYR A 73 5.33 -14.95 1.34
N ILE A 74 5.47 -16.26 1.22
CA ILE A 74 5.22 -17.01 -0.01
C ILE A 74 4.26 -18.16 0.24
N GLN A 75 3.57 -18.58 -0.81
CA GLN A 75 2.67 -19.73 -0.81
C GLN A 75 2.84 -20.53 -2.11
N PRO A 76 2.59 -21.84 -2.12
CA PRO A 76 2.61 -22.61 -3.36
C PRO A 76 1.65 -22.02 -4.40
N LYS A 77 2.07 -21.90 -5.66
CA LYS A 77 1.18 -21.49 -6.76
C LYS A 77 0.02 -22.48 -6.87
N SER A 78 -1.20 -22.05 -6.60
CA SER A 78 -2.39 -22.88 -6.85
C SER A 78 -2.60 -22.97 -8.36
N GLY A 79 -2.42 -24.16 -8.95
CA GLY A 79 -2.52 -24.42 -10.39
C GLY A 79 -3.93 -24.23 -10.98
N LYS A 80 -4.41 -22.99 -11.07
CA LYS A 80 -5.62 -22.61 -11.81
C LYS A 80 -5.35 -21.38 -12.66
N GLY A 81 -4.75 -21.62 -13.83
CA GLY A 81 -4.70 -20.66 -14.94
C GLY A 81 -3.29 -20.43 -15.47
N GLY A 82 -3.00 -21.01 -16.64
CA GLY A 82 -1.82 -20.67 -17.45
C GLY A 82 -0.74 -21.75 -17.46
N ASP A 83 -0.69 -22.48 -18.58
CA ASP A 83 0.48 -23.15 -19.16
C ASP A 83 1.51 -23.79 -18.22
N GLY A 84 1.13 -24.92 -17.63
CA GLY A 84 1.95 -26.15 -17.66
C GLY A 84 3.42 -26.11 -17.20
N LYS A 85 3.86 -25.12 -16.41
CA LYS A 85 5.17 -25.15 -15.74
C LYS A 85 4.97 -25.25 -14.23
N GLY A 86 5.61 -26.25 -13.66
CA GLY A 86 5.34 -26.83 -12.35
C GLY A 86 5.66 -25.92 -11.15
N GLU A 87 5.28 -26.44 -9.98
CA GLU A 87 5.86 -26.21 -8.65
C GLU A 87 6.64 -24.90 -8.46
N GLY A 88 5.95 -23.75 -8.53
CA GLY A 88 6.51 -22.45 -8.18
C GLY A 88 5.86 -21.86 -6.94
N PHE A 89 6.49 -20.83 -6.37
CA PHE A 89 5.91 -20.07 -5.25
C PHE A 89 5.31 -18.75 -5.75
N ALA A 90 4.17 -18.38 -5.18
CA ALA A 90 3.53 -17.08 -5.35
C ALA A 90 3.74 -16.23 -4.10
N LEU A 91 3.83 -14.92 -4.29
CA LEU A 91 3.80 -13.97 -3.19
C LEU A 91 2.42 -14.02 -2.50
N THR A 92 2.40 -13.87 -1.18
CA THR A 92 1.14 -13.72 -0.45
C THR A 92 0.67 -12.25 -0.47
N PRO A 93 -0.62 -11.96 -0.23
CA PRO A 93 -1.11 -10.59 -0.10
C PRO A 93 -0.39 -9.76 0.97
N LYS A 94 0.16 -10.43 2.00
CA LYS A 94 0.99 -9.83 3.04
C LYS A 94 2.28 -9.25 2.43
N THR A 95 2.95 -10.03 1.59
CA THR A 95 4.19 -9.62 0.92
C THR A 95 3.94 -8.53 -0.09
N GLU A 96 2.89 -8.63 -0.88
CA GLU A 96 2.52 -7.56 -1.82
C GLU A 96 2.27 -6.23 -1.11
N LYS A 97 1.56 -6.26 0.03
CA LYS A 97 1.34 -5.06 0.84
C LYS A 97 2.67 -4.46 1.31
N LEU A 98 3.55 -5.29 1.86
CA LEU A 98 4.86 -4.87 2.34
C LEU A 98 5.70 -4.25 1.20
N LEU A 99 5.69 -4.91 0.04
CA LEU A 99 6.42 -4.45 -1.14
C LEU A 99 5.89 -3.10 -1.64
N ARG A 100 4.56 -2.91 -1.67
CA ARG A 100 3.96 -1.61 -2.00
C ARG A 100 4.36 -0.53 -1.02
N GLU A 101 4.32 -0.80 0.28
CA GLU A 101 4.76 0.17 1.31
C GLU A 101 6.25 0.53 1.13
N HIS A 102 7.08 -0.46 0.83
CA HIS A 102 8.50 -0.28 0.54
C HIS A 102 8.73 0.61 -0.69
N ALA A 103 8.10 0.27 -1.82
CA ALA A 103 8.21 1.04 -3.06
C ALA A 103 7.71 2.48 -2.88
N LEU A 104 6.59 2.69 -2.18
CA LEU A 104 6.09 4.03 -1.86
C LEU A 104 7.09 4.82 -1.01
N LYS A 105 7.74 4.17 -0.03
CA LYS A 105 8.78 4.80 0.77
C LYS A 105 10.03 5.14 -0.06
N GLN A 106 10.40 4.33 -1.05
CA GLN A 106 11.50 4.67 -1.95
C GLN A 106 11.14 5.87 -2.84
N ILE A 107 9.93 5.88 -3.43
CA ILE A 107 9.46 6.95 -4.32
C ILE A 107 9.29 8.27 -3.56
N PHE A 108 8.66 8.23 -2.38
CA PHE A 108 8.25 9.43 -1.65
C PHE A 108 9.08 9.75 -0.41
N GLY A 109 9.89 8.82 0.09
CA GLY A 109 10.66 9.01 1.32
C GLY A 109 11.76 10.07 1.21
N ASN A 110 12.27 10.28 -0.01
CA ASN A 110 13.25 11.32 -0.31
C ASN A 110 12.62 12.62 -0.83
N LEU A 111 11.30 12.64 -1.03
CA LEU A 111 10.60 13.81 -1.52
C LEU A 111 10.53 14.87 -0.41
N LYS A 112 11.32 15.95 -0.56
CA LYS A 112 11.24 17.09 0.36
C LYS A 112 9.82 17.66 0.33
N LYS A 113 9.29 17.98 1.51
CA LYS A 113 8.02 18.71 1.64
C LYS A 113 8.15 20.02 0.85
N THR A 114 7.49 20.08 -0.31
CA THR A 114 7.41 21.31 -1.09
C THR A 114 6.45 22.30 -0.41
N SER A 115 6.58 23.59 -0.72
CA SER A 115 5.63 24.60 -0.27
C SER A 115 4.23 24.21 -0.73
N SER A 116 3.21 24.48 0.09
CA SER A 116 1.81 24.32 -0.32
C SER A 116 1.62 25.01 -1.67
N GLY A 117 1.25 24.23 -2.69
CA GLY A 117 0.87 24.79 -3.99
C GLY A 117 -0.45 25.55 -3.87
N ASP A 118 -0.69 26.48 -4.80
CA ASP A 118 -1.92 27.28 -4.90
C ASP A 118 -3.14 26.45 -5.36
N HIS A 119 -3.39 25.31 -4.73
CA HIS A 119 -4.58 24.49 -4.95
C HIS A 119 -5.78 25.08 -4.22
N LYS A 120 -6.16 26.32 -4.56
CA LYS A 120 -7.50 26.83 -4.23
C LYS A 120 -8.52 26.08 -5.08
N THR A 121 -9.10 25.02 -4.53
CA THR A 121 -10.24 24.36 -5.16
C THR A 121 -11.51 25.14 -4.81
N LYS A 122 -12.25 25.58 -5.84
CA LYS A 122 -13.60 26.13 -5.64
C LYS A 122 -14.65 25.03 -5.40
N SER A 123 -14.30 23.78 -5.70
CA SER A 123 -15.15 22.62 -5.42
C SER A 123 -15.09 22.31 -3.93
N THR A 124 -16.22 22.41 -3.26
CA THR A 124 -16.42 21.79 -1.95
C THR A 124 -16.46 20.28 -2.11
N GLY A 125 -15.73 19.55 -1.27
CA GLY A 125 -15.76 18.09 -1.28
C GLY A 125 -17.14 17.55 -0.91
N SER A 126 -17.40 16.28 -1.19
CA SER A 126 -18.63 15.57 -0.80
C SER A 126 -18.72 15.28 0.72
N GLY A 127 -18.13 16.14 1.54
CA GLY A 127 -18.13 16.00 3.00
C GLY A 127 -19.45 16.47 3.62
N GLN A 128 -19.59 16.25 4.93
CA GLN A 128 -20.76 16.63 5.71
C GLN A 128 -20.89 18.15 5.96
N GLU A 129 -19.97 18.95 5.42
CA GLU A 129 -19.96 20.41 5.56
C GLU A 129 -21.16 21.01 4.84
N ASN A 130 -21.86 21.93 5.51
CA ASN A 130 -23.05 22.53 4.94
C ASN A 130 -22.63 23.59 3.91
N THR A 131 -22.68 23.24 2.63
CA THR A 131 -22.31 24.15 1.52
C THR A 131 -23.47 25.04 1.09
N GLY A 132 -24.67 24.86 1.65
CA GLY A 132 -25.88 25.58 1.28
C GLY A 132 -26.47 25.18 -0.08
N GLU A 133 -25.86 24.21 -0.77
CA GLU A 133 -26.35 23.68 -2.04
C GLU A 133 -27.38 22.56 -1.84
N PHE A 134 -28.39 22.49 -2.70
CA PHE A 134 -29.35 21.38 -2.70
C PHE A 134 -28.78 20.20 -3.50
N LYS A 135 -28.74 19.01 -2.89
CA LYS A 135 -28.41 17.75 -3.56
C LYS A 135 -29.52 16.71 -3.40
N ALA A 136 -29.52 15.70 -4.26
CA ALA A 136 -30.38 14.53 -4.10
C ALA A 136 -30.02 13.79 -2.80
N TYR A 137 -31.05 13.29 -2.10
CA TYR A 137 -30.88 12.51 -0.87
C TYR A 137 -30.06 11.25 -1.13
N GLN A 138 -29.10 10.98 -0.24
CA GLN A 138 -28.31 9.75 -0.22
C GLN A 138 -28.47 9.05 1.13
N PHE A 139 -28.38 7.72 1.11
CA PHE A 139 -28.47 6.92 2.33
C PHE A 139 -27.38 7.35 3.34
N GLY A 140 -27.81 7.79 4.52
CA GLY A 140 -26.93 8.35 5.56
C GLY A 140 -27.01 9.87 5.72
N ASP A 141 -27.72 10.60 4.84
CA ASP A 141 -28.02 12.02 5.04
C ASP A 141 -28.99 12.20 6.24
N PRO A 142 -28.71 13.13 7.17
CA PRO A 142 -29.61 13.38 8.30
C PRO A 142 -30.92 14.02 7.82
N LEU A 143 -32.05 13.57 8.38
CA LEU A 143 -33.40 14.06 8.04
C LEU A 143 -33.54 15.57 8.23
N GLU A 144 -32.83 16.15 9.20
CA GLU A 144 -32.80 17.59 9.48
C GLU A 144 -32.23 18.43 8.33
N LYS A 145 -31.44 17.82 7.43
CA LYS A 145 -30.88 18.49 6.25
C LYS A 145 -31.78 18.38 5.01
N ILE A 146 -32.95 17.77 5.11
CA ILE A 146 -33.91 17.66 4.01
C ILE A 146 -34.72 18.95 3.91
N ALA A 147 -34.61 19.65 2.78
CA ALA A 147 -35.48 20.78 2.46
C ALA A 147 -36.87 20.27 2.03
N ILE A 148 -37.76 20.08 3.01
CA ILE A 148 -39.10 19.51 2.80
C ILE A 148 -39.90 20.33 1.78
N THR A 149 -39.85 21.66 1.85
CA THR A 149 -40.57 22.57 0.96
C THR A 149 -40.16 22.39 -0.51
N GLU A 150 -38.87 22.42 -0.80
CA GLU A 150 -38.32 22.20 -2.15
C GLU A 150 -38.56 20.76 -2.63
N SER A 151 -38.53 19.79 -1.72
CA SER A 151 -38.80 18.38 -2.04
C SER A 151 -40.25 18.16 -2.49
N ILE A 152 -41.22 18.75 -1.79
CA ILE A 152 -42.65 18.71 -2.15
C ILE A 152 -42.89 19.43 -3.47
N LYS A 153 -42.34 20.64 -3.64
CA LYS A 153 -42.43 21.41 -4.88
C LYS A 153 -41.89 20.60 -6.07
N ASN A 154 -40.73 19.98 -5.92
CA ASN A 154 -40.14 19.14 -6.95
C ASN A 154 -40.98 17.88 -7.23
N ALA A 155 -41.58 17.27 -6.21
CA ALA A 155 -42.50 16.14 -6.39
C ALA A 155 -43.75 16.54 -7.17
N GLN A 156 -44.34 17.70 -6.88
CA GLN A 156 -45.47 18.24 -7.62
C GLN A 156 -45.11 18.53 -9.07
N ILE A 157 -43.97 19.18 -9.34
CA ILE A 157 -43.51 19.45 -10.71
C ILE A 157 -43.28 18.15 -11.49
N ARG A 158 -42.65 17.14 -10.89
CA ARG A 158 -42.42 15.83 -11.54
C ARG A 158 -43.73 15.09 -11.85
N ASN A 159 -44.70 15.18 -10.95
CA ASN A 159 -46.00 14.50 -11.09
C ASN A 159 -47.06 15.38 -11.76
N ALA A 160 -46.76 16.61 -12.16
CA ALA A 160 -47.72 17.52 -12.79
C ALA A 160 -48.18 17.06 -14.19
N MET A 161 -47.53 16.05 -14.79
CA MET A 161 -47.86 15.50 -16.11
C MET A 161 -48.24 14.01 -16.11
N GLY A 162 -48.52 13.41 -14.94
CA GLY A 162 -48.98 12.03 -14.83
C GLY A 162 -49.74 11.77 -13.53
N ASP A 163 -50.63 10.77 -13.54
CA ASP A 163 -51.51 10.43 -12.40
C ASP A 163 -50.74 10.32 -11.08
N PHE A 164 -51.24 11.02 -10.06
CA PHE A 164 -50.74 10.96 -8.69
C PHE A 164 -50.94 9.54 -8.14
N ASN A 165 -49.86 8.81 -7.90
CA ASN A 165 -49.89 7.59 -7.10
C ASN A 165 -49.17 7.83 -5.77
N LEU A 166 -49.87 7.50 -4.67
CA LEU A 166 -49.46 7.73 -3.28
C LEU A 166 -48.50 6.63 -2.79
#